data_AF-A0A2K9EN44-F1
#
_entry.id   AF-A0A2K9EN44-F1
#
_cell.length_a   1.000
_cell.length_b   1.000
_cell.length_c   1.000
_cell.angle_alpha   90.00
_cell.angle_beta   90.00
_cell.angle_gamma   90.00
#
_symmetry.space_group_name_H-M   'P 1'
#
loop_
_entity.id
_entity.type
_entity.pdbx_description
1 polymer ?
#
loop_
_entity_poly.entity_id
_entity_poly.type
_entity_poly.pdbx_seq_one_letter_code
_entity_poly.pdbx_strand_id
1 'polypeptide(L)'
;MAKRKRKLKIIPLGGLGEIGKNITVFEYGKDIIVVDCGMTFPDDEMLGIDLVLPDTTYLTNNKDRIKGIVITHGHEDHIGALPYVLKEINVPVYGKRKRINGYKY
;
A
#
# COMPACT_ATOMS: atom_id res chain seq x y z
N MET A 1 13.51 7.24 -34.41
CA MET A 1 13.43 7.80 -33.04
C MET A 1 13.80 6.72 -32.03
N ALA A 2 14.76 6.96 -31.12
CA ALA A 2 15.14 5.97 -30.12
C ALA A 2 13.99 5.73 -29.14
N LYS A 3 13.59 4.46 -28.96
CA LYS A 3 12.56 4.05 -27.99
C LYS A 3 13.09 4.37 -26.59
N ARG A 4 12.63 5.48 -25.98
CA ARG A 4 13.07 5.90 -24.64
C ARG A 4 12.74 4.76 -23.67
N LYS A 5 13.77 4.06 -23.15
CA LYS A 5 13.58 2.95 -22.22
C LYS A 5 12.89 3.49 -20.96
N ARG A 6 11.68 3.02 -20.69
CA ARG A 6 10.99 3.28 -19.43
C ARG A 6 11.77 2.58 -18.31
N LYS A 7 11.97 3.27 -17.19
CA LYS A 7 12.62 2.72 -16.00
C LYS A 7 11.54 2.22 -15.04
N LEU A 8 11.80 1.08 -14.41
CA LEU A 8 11.03 0.61 -13.26
C LEU A 8 11.56 1.35 -12.02
N LYS A 9 10.66 1.93 -11.24
CA LYS A 9 10.97 2.41 -9.88
C LYS A 9 10.31 1.50 -8.86
N ILE A 10 11.03 1.22 -7.79
CA ILE A 10 10.57 0.47 -6.64
C ILE A 10 10.70 1.41 -5.45
N ILE A 11 9.59 1.74 -4.80
CA ILE A 11 9.53 2.77 -3.77
C ILE A 11 8.82 2.15 -2.56
N PRO A 12 9.55 1.71 -1.53
CA PRO A 12 8.95 1.27 -0.28
C PRO A 12 8.41 2.51 0.46
N LEU A 13 7.12 2.50 0.79
CA LEU A 13 6.50 3.54 1.62
C LEU A 13 6.40 3.10 3.10
N GLY A 14 6.69 1.83 3.39
CA GLY A 14 6.69 1.23 4.72
C GLY A 14 7.22 -0.21 4.67
N GLY A 15 7.67 -0.73 5.81
CA GLY A 15 8.21 -2.09 5.97
C GLY A 15 9.69 -2.27 5.58
N LEU A 16 10.36 -1.22 5.06
CA LEU A 16 11.81 -1.24 4.85
C LEU A 16 12.52 -0.67 6.08
N GLY A 17 13.35 -1.48 6.74
CA GLY A 17 14.09 -1.06 7.94
C GLY A 17 13.24 -1.03 9.21
N GLU A 18 12.02 -1.56 9.16
CA GLU A 18 11.08 -1.67 10.27
C GLU A 18 10.28 -2.99 10.17
N ILE A 19 9.58 -3.37 11.24
CA ILE A 19 8.64 -4.48 11.24
C ILE A 19 7.23 -3.92 11.07
N GLY A 20 6.49 -4.45 10.10
CA GLY A 20 5.11 -4.07 9.84
C GLY A 20 4.95 -2.98 8.77
N LYS A 21 3.72 -2.47 8.61
CA LYS A 21 3.37 -1.43 7.62
C LYS A 21 3.86 -1.73 6.21
N ASN A 22 3.82 -2.98 5.76
CA ASN A 22 4.34 -3.33 4.44
C ASN A 22 3.52 -2.64 3.35
N ILE A 23 4.19 -1.79 2.56
CA ILE A 23 3.62 -1.16 1.38
C ILE A 23 4.75 -0.78 0.40
N THR A 24 4.69 -1.32 -0.81
CA THR A 24 5.70 -1.05 -1.85
C THR A 24 5.05 -0.65 -3.15
N VAL A 25 5.54 0.44 -3.73
CA VAL A 25 5.08 0.95 -5.03
C VAL A 25 6.01 0.48 -6.13
N PHE A 26 5.42 -0.07 -7.18
CA PHE A 26 6.06 -0.35 -8.45
C PHE A 26 5.53 0.62 -9.50
N GLU A 27 6.39 1.53 -9.96
CA GLU A 27 6.05 2.53 -10.98
C GLU A 27 6.76 2.21 -12.30
N TYR A 28 6.01 2.07 -13.38
CA TYR A 28 6.56 1.87 -14.72
C TYR A 28 5.87 2.76 -15.76
N GLY A 29 6.57 3.79 -16.22
CA GLY A 29 5.99 4.78 -17.11
C GLY A 29 4.89 5.58 -16.41
N LYS A 30 3.64 5.46 -16.85
CA LYS A 30 2.50 6.18 -16.25
C LYS A 30 1.73 5.34 -15.22
N ASP A 31 2.02 4.05 -15.12
CA ASP A 31 1.22 3.12 -14.33
C ASP A 31 1.90 2.81 -13.00
N ILE A 32 1.09 2.67 -11.96
CA ILE A 32 1.50 2.29 -10.61
C ILE A 32 0.76 1.03 -10.20
N ILE A 33 1.49 0.07 -9.64
CA ILE A 33 0.95 -1.05 -8.86
C ILE A 33 1.49 -0.92 -7.45
N VAL A 34 0.62 -1.14 -6.47
CA VAL A 34 1.02 -1.20 -5.06
C VAL A 34 0.97 -2.65 -4.61
N VAL A 35 1.98 -3.08 -3.86
CA VAL A 35 2.01 -4.39 -3.21
C VAL A 35 1.91 -4.17 -1.71
N ASP A 36 0.90 -4.82 -1.12
CA ASP A 36 0.48 -4.72 0.27
C ASP A 36 0.06 -3.31 0.70
N CYS A 37 -0.62 -3.26 1.83
CA CYS A 37 -1.14 -2.05 2.46
C CYS A 37 -1.30 -2.32 3.96
N GLY A 38 -0.18 -2.53 4.63
CA GLY A 38 -0.11 -2.93 6.03
C GLY A 38 -0.19 -1.78 7.01
N MET A 39 -0.50 -2.12 8.27
CA MET A 39 -0.30 -1.26 9.44
C MET A 39 0.80 -1.82 10.35
N THR A 40 1.12 -1.14 11.44
CA THR A 40 1.76 -1.78 12.60
C THR A 40 1.07 -1.34 13.89
N PHE A 41 1.34 -2.08 14.96
CA PHE A 41 0.92 -1.69 16.29
C PHE A 41 1.89 -0.67 16.87
N PRO A 42 1.41 0.24 17.72
CA PRO A 42 2.24 1.20 18.43
C PRO A 42 3.17 0.52 19.43
N ASP A 43 4.31 1.16 19.70
CA ASP A 43 5.20 0.78 20.79
C ASP A 43 4.65 1.28 22.14
N ASP A 44 5.17 0.75 23.26
CA ASP A 44 4.71 1.06 24.62
C ASP A 44 4.76 2.56 24.98
N GLU A 45 5.58 3.34 24.28
CA GLU A 45 5.71 4.80 24.49
C GLU A 45 4.61 5.62 23.78
N MET A 46 3.90 5.03 22.83
CA MET A 46 2.86 5.69 22.03
C MET A 46 1.48 5.61 22.71
N LEU A 47 1.38 6.21 23.89
CA LEU A 47 0.16 6.19 24.70
C LEU A 47 -1.04 6.79 23.98
N GLY A 48 -2.15 6.03 23.94
CA GLY A 48 -3.41 6.44 23.32
C GLY A 48 -3.46 6.29 21.80
N ILE A 49 -2.41 5.75 21.18
CA ILE A 49 -2.43 5.33 19.77
C ILE A 49 -2.91 3.88 19.72
N ASP A 50 -3.82 3.57 18.78
CA ASP A 50 -4.28 2.19 18.54
C ASP A 50 -3.51 1.54 17.39
N LEU A 51 -3.21 2.31 16.34
CA LEU A 51 -2.66 1.83 15.07
C LEU A 51 -1.69 2.86 14.48
N VAL A 52 -0.65 2.37 13.81
CA VAL A 52 0.29 3.20 13.04
C VAL A 52 0.18 2.85 11.56
N LEU A 53 -0.16 3.84 10.73
CA LEU A 53 -0.35 3.70 9.29
C LEU A 53 0.87 4.22 8.51
N PRO A 54 1.17 3.69 7.31
CA PRO A 54 2.19 4.26 6.43
C PRO A 54 1.75 5.61 5.84
N ASP A 55 2.70 6.48 5.53
CA ASP A 55 2.42 7.72 4.79
C ASP A 55 2.14 7.40 3.31
N THR A 56 0.88 7.58 2.91
CA THR A 56 0.41 7.33 1.54
C THR A 56 0.30 8.59 0.68
N THR A 57 0.90 9.72 1.09
CA THR A 57 0.87 11.00 0.34
C THR A 57 1.32 10.83 -1.11
N TYR A 58 2.33 10.00 -1.36
CA TYR A 58 2.78 9.69 -2.73
C TYR A 58 1.66 9.05 -3.57
N LEU A 59 0.88 8.13 -2.99
CA LEU A 59 -0.23 7.48 -3.67
C LEU A 59 -1.38 8.45 -3.93
N THR A 60 -1.77 9.24 -2.92
CA THR A 60 -2.85 10.23 -3.03
C THR A 60 -2.55 11.27 -4.13
N ASN A 61 -1.30 11.73 -4.21
CA ASN A 61 -0.84 12.65 -5.26
C ASN A 61 -0.76 12.03 -6.67
N ASN A 62 -0.74 10.70 -6.77
CA ASN A 62 -0.62 9.96 -8.03
C ASN A 62 -1.82 9.04 -8.30
N LYS A 63 -2.97 9.27 -7.65
CA LYS A 63 -4.10 8.34 -7.63
C LYS A 63 -4.58 7.87 -9.01
N ASP A 64 -4.61 8.77 -10.01
CA ASP A 64 -5.10 8.47 -11.37
C ASP A 64 -4.19 7.49 -12.15
N ARG A 65 -2.97 7.29 -11.64
CA ARG A 65 -1.96 6.39 -12.22
C ARG A 65 -2.01 4.99 -11.62
N ILE A 66 -2.67 4.83 -10.48
CA ILE A 66 -2.73 3.56 -9.74
C ILE A 66 -3.70 2.62 -10.45
N LYS A 67 -3.20 1.44 -10.83
CA LYS A 67 -4.00 0.40 -11.51
C LYS A 67 -4.58 -0.62 -10.53
N GLY A 68 -4.04 -0.67 -9.32
CA GLY A 68 -4.60 -1.43 -8.22
C GLY A 68 -3.58 -1.73 -7.13
N ILE A 69 -4.09 -2.34 -6.08
CA ILE A 69 -3.33 -2.82 -4.92
C ILE A 69 -3.37 -4.35 -4.93
N VAL A 70 -2.22 -5.00 -4.82
CA VAL A 70 -2.09 -6.46 -4.73
C VAL A 70 -1.74 -6.82 -3.30
N ILE A 71 -2.61 -7.59 -2.65
CA ILE A 71 -2.41 -8.09 -1.29
C ILE A 71 -1.84 -9.50 -1.34
N THR A 72 -0.66 -9.69 -0.75
CA THR A 72 0.06 -10.96 -0.73
C THR A 72 -0.62 -11.97 0.20
N HIS A 73 -0.93 -11.56 1.42
CA HIS A 73 -1.67 -12.32 2.41
C HIS A 73 -2.36 -11.37 3.41
N GLY A 74 -3.03 -11.91 4.42
CA GLY A 74 -3.96 -11.13 5.26
C GLY A 74 -3.56 -11.16 6.71
N HIS A 75 -2.29 -10.93 7.00
CA HIS A 75 -1.89 -10.44 8.30
C HIS A 75 -1.97 -8.91 8.29
N GLU A 76 -2.23 -8.29 9.43
CA GLU A 76 -2.50 -6.85 9.54
C GLU A 76 -1.34 -5.99 9.03
N ASP A 77 -0.12 -6.49 9.13
CA ASP A 77 1.08 -5.87 8.58
C ASP A 77 1.17 -5.89 7.05
N HIS A 78 0.22 -6.52 6.36
CA HIS A 78 0.10 -6.53 4.90
C HIS A 78 -1.25 -6.01 4.35
N ILE A 79 -2.32 -6.01 5.15
CA ILE A 79 -3.65 -5.55 4.72
C ILE A 79 -4.31 -4.51 5.65
N GLY A 80 -3.80 -4.34 6.87
CA GLY A 80 -4.52 -3.61 7.92
C GLY A 80 -4.71 -2.11 7.66
N ALA A 81 -3.88 -1.48 6.82
CA ALA A 81 -4.07 -0.07 6.43
C ALA A 81 -5.05 0.09 5.25
N LEU A 82 -5.43 -1.00 4.57
CA LEU A 82 -6.26 -0.96 3.37
C LEU A 82 -7.58 -0.18 3.52
N PRO A 83 -8.37 -0.29 4.61
CA PRO A 83 -9.63 0.44 4.76
C PRO A 83 -9.44 1.95 4.88
N TYR A 84 -8.29 2.39 5.39
CA TYR A 84 -7.94 3.80 5.52
C TYR A 84 -7.50 4.34 4.16
N VAL A 85 -6.61 3.61 3.49
CA VAL A 85 -6.07 4.00 2.18
C VAL A 85 -7.14 4.03 1.10
N LEU A 86 -8.10 3.09 1.10
CA LEU A 86 -9.19 3.07 0.12
C LEU A 86 -10.18 4.25 0.26
N LYS A 87 -10.22 4.94 1.41
CA LYS A 87 -11.00 6.19 1.56
C LYS A 87 -10.40 7.33 0.73
N GLU A 88 -9.09 7.32 0.52
CA GLU A 88 -8.37 8.34 -0.25
C GLU A 88 -8.16 7.93 -1.72
N ILE A 89 -7.86 6.66 -1.97
CA ILE A 89 -7.59 6.11 -3.30
C ILE A 89 -8.50 4.92 -3.63
N ASN A 90 -9.62 5.20 -4.31
CA ASN A 90 -10.56 4.16 -4.73
C ASN A 90 -10.07 3.42 -5.99
N VAL A 91 -9.37 2.31 -5.79
CA VAL A 91 -8.77 1.50 -6.87
C VAL A 91 -9.06 0.00 -6.70
N PRO A 92 -8.95 -0.82 -7.76
CA PRO A 92 -9.12 -2.26 -7.64
C PRO A 92 -8.12 -2.89 -6.66
N VAL A 93 -8.61 -3.83 -5.85
CA VAL A 93 -7.79 -4.63 -4.93
C VAL A 93 -7.80 -6.09 -5.36
N TYR A 94 -6.62 -6.67 -5.50
CA TYR A 94 -6.37 -8.04 -5.93
C TYR A 94 -5.70 -8.87 -4.83
N GLY A 95 -6.01 -10.16 -4.76
CA GLY A 95 -5.47 -11.09 -3.76
C GLY A 95 -6.49 -12.17 -3.38
N LYS A 96 -6.21 -12.96 -2.33
CA LYS A 96 -7.06 -14.10 -1.96
C LYS A 96 -8.44 -13.63 -1.49
N ARG A 97 -9.50 -14.01 -2.22
CA ARG A 97 -10.90 -13.56 -2.03
C ARG A 97 -11.39 -13.52 -0.56
N LYS A 98 -11.11 -14.57 0.22
CA LYS A 98 -11.53 -14.65 1.64
C LYS A 98 -10.94 -13.53 2.50
N ARG A 99 -9.74 -13.04 2.17
CA ARG A 99 -9.04 -12.02 2.95
C ARG A 99 -9.47 -10.61 2.56
N ILE A 100 -9.67 -10.33 1.27
CA ILE A 100 -10.04 -9.00 0.79
C ILE A 100 -11.48 -8.62 1.14
N ASN A 101 -12.41 -9.59 1.16
CA ASN A 101 -13.81 -9.29 1.43
C ASN A 101 -14.05 -8.67 2.81
N GLY A 102 -13.18 -8.90 3.81
CA GLY A 102 -13.30 -8.25 5.12
C GLY A 102 -12.97 -6.76 5.12
N TYR A 103 -12.35 -6.25 4.06
CA TYR A 103 -11.81 -4.89 3.94
C TYR A 103 -12.53 -4.07 2.85
N LYS A 104 -13.62 -4.59 2.28
CA LYS A 104 -14.39 -3.99 1.18
C LYS A 104 -15.68 -3.27 1.62
N TYR A 105 -15.82 -2.96 2.90
CA TYR A 105 -17.01 -2.33 3.48
C TYR A 105 -16.65 -1.10 4.30
#